data_AF-M6KVC3-F1
#
_entry.id   AF-M6KVC3-F1
#
_cell.length_a   1.000
_cell.length_b   1.000
_cell.length_c   1.000
_cell.angle_alpha   90.00
_cell.angle_beta   90.00
_cell.angle_gamma   90.00
#
_symmetry.space_group_name_H-M   'P 1'
#
loop_
_entity.id
_entity.type
_entity.pdbx_description
1 polymer ?
#
loop_
_entity_poly.entity_id
_entity_poly.type
_entity_poly.pdbx_seq_one_letter_code
_entity_poly.pdbx_strand_id
1 'polypeptide(L)'
;MGFMSRFLPAKTITWFALVILVFFFLWTSYNDRLEFPPVWPDEVLFFSPSQDFAEFGTVRTQVLEGLIPGMEEVTLWMPPLYFFRAVFG
;
A
#
# COMPACT_ATOMS: atom_id res chain seq x y z
N MET A 1 27.17 -12.89 35.19
CA MET A 1 26.39 -13.71 34.24
C MET A 1 24.92 -13.42 34.47
N GLY A 2 24.25 -12.67 33.59
CA GLY A 2 22.85 -12.30 33.83
C GLY A 2 22.26 -11.20 32.93
N PHE A 3 22.75 -11.03 31.70
CA PHE A 3 22.16 -10.06 30.75
C PHE A 3 20.93 -10.62 30.01
N MET A 4 20.55 -11.89 30.27
CA MET A 4 19.75 -12.69 29.35
C MET A 4 18.44 -13.26 29.95
N SER A 5 17.77 -12.54 30.87
CA SER A 5 16.54 -13.05 31.50
C SER A 5 15.43 -12.03 31.76
N ARG A 6 15.14 -11.16 30.79
CA ARG A 6 13.89 -10.39 30.77
C ARG A 6 13.24 -10.40 29.40
N PHE A 7 12.90 -11.59 28.91
CA PHE A 7 11.98 -11.70 27.79
C PHE A 7 10.57 -11.38 28.29
N LEU A 8 9.88 -10.44 27.62
CA LEU A 8 8.48 -10.16 27.90
C LEU A 8 7.64 -11.41 27.56
N PRO A 9 6.55 -11.69 28.31
CA PRO A 9 5.68 -12.81 27.99
C PRO A 9 5.12 -12.64 26.56
N ALA A 10 5.05 -13.73 25.78
CA ALA A 10 4.55 -13.69 24.41
C ALA A 10 3.16 -13.02 24.32
N LYS A 11 2.28 -13.32 25.28
CA LYS A 11 0.94 -12.71 25.38
C LYS A 11 1.01 -11.18 25.53
N THR A 12 1.96 -10.67 26.31
CA THR A 12 2.18 -9.22 26.48
C THR A 12 2.66 -8.58 25.19
N ILE A 13 3.55 -9.26 24.45
CA ILE A 13 4.02 -8.80 23.14
C ILE A 13 2.86 -8.75 22.14
N THR A 14 2.01 -9.78 22.11
CA THR A 14 0.83 -9.82 21.22
C THR A 14 -0.16 -8.70 21.53
N TRP A 15 -0.50 -8.50 22.81
CA TRP A 15 -1.40 -7.41 23.21
C TRP A 15 -0.81 -6.04 22.87
N PHE A 16 0.47 -5.84 23.10
CA PHE A 16 1.16 -4.60 22.77
C PHE A 16 1.15 -4.34 21.25
N ALA A 17 1.43 -5.38 20.44
CA ALA A 17 1.36 -5.29 18.99
C ALA A 17 -0.05 -4.97 18.48
N LEU A 18 -1.09 -5.58 19.08
CA LEU A 18 -2.49 -5.28 18.74
C LEU A 18 -2.87 -3.84 19.07
N VAL A 19 -2.46 -3.33 20.24
CA VAL A 19 -2.71 -1.94 20.62
C VAL A 19 -2.02 -0.98 19.66
N ILE A 20 -0.78 -1.28 19.26
CA ILE A 20 -0.04 -0.50 18.25
C ILE A 20 -0.78 -0.54 16.91
N LEU A 21 -1.25 -1.71 16.47
CA LEU A 21 -1.99 -1.86 15.22
C LEU A 21 -3.28 -1.04 15.21
N VAL A 22 -4.07 -1.12 16.27
CA VAL A 22 -5.31 -0.35 16.42
C VAL A 22 -5.01 1.15 16.46
N PHE A 23 -3.96 1.56 17.18
CA PHE A 23 -3.53 2.95 17.21
C PHE A 23 -3.16 3.45 15.81
N PHE A 24 -2.34 2.72 15.06
CA PHE A 24 -1.97 3.12 13.71
C PHE A 24 -3.17 3.17 12.77
N PHE A 25 -4.06 2.19 12.84
CA PHE A 25 -5.29 2.18 12.03
C PHE A 25 -6.14 3.43 12.27
N LEU A 26 -6.40 3.76 13.53
CA LEU A 26 -7.16 4.96 13.90
C LEU A 26 -6.41 6.24 13.52
N TRP A 27 -5.10 6.30 13.79
CA TRP A 27 -4.28 7.46 13.45
C TRP A 27 -4.28 7.74 11.95
N THR A 28 -4.13 6.71 11.10
CA THR A 28 -4.15 6.87 9.65
C THR A 28 -5.50 7.36 9.12
N SER A 29 -6.61 6.97 9.75
CA SER A 29 -7.94 7.43 9.36
C SER A 29 -8.24 8.89 9.74
N TYR A 30 -7.56 9.44 10.74
CA TYR A 30 -7.75 10.82 11.22
C TYR A 30 -6.68 11.80 10.73
N ASN A 31 -5.64 11.30 10.05
CA ASN A 31 -4.53 12.12 9.60
C ASN A 31 -4.71 12.43 8.11
N ASP A 32 -5.49 13.47 7.82
CA ASP A 32 -5.73 14.01 6.48
C ASP A 32 -4.45 14.49 5.78
N ARG A 33 -3.32 14.61 6.51
CA ARG A 33 -1.98 14.93 5.98
C ARG A 33 -1.26 13.76 5.33
N LEU A 34 -1.83 12.55 5.36
CA LEU A 34 -1.58 11.54 4.34
C LEU A 34 -2.42 11.94 3.12
N GLU A 35 -2.13 13.13 2.60
CA GLU A 35 -2.93 13.82 1.60
C GLU A 35 -3.08 12.89 0.41
N PHE A 36 -4.33 12.64 0.04
CA PHE A 36 -4.65 12.27 -1.30
C PHE A 36 -4.65 13.58 -2.12
N PRO A 37 -3.84 13.70 -3.17
CA PRO A 37 -3.13 12.63 -3.87
C PRO A 37 -1.80 12.22 -3.20
N PRO A 38 -1.39 10.94 -3.34
CA PRO A 38 -0.12 10.44 -2.81
C PRO A 38 1.07 11.34 -3.14
N VAL A 39 2.10 11.31 -2.28
CA VAL A 39 3.40 11.95 -2.57
C VAL A 39 3.85 11.50 -3.97
N TRP A 40 4.28 12.45 -4.79
CA TRP A 40 4.73 12.20 -6.16
C TRP A 40 6.21 11.79 -6.14
N PRO A 41 6.69 10.89 -7.03
CA PRO A 41 6.02 10.33 -8.20
C PRO A 41 5.65 8.84 -8.10
N ASP A 42 6.34 8.02 -7.31
CA ASP A 42 6.22 6.57 -7.34
C ASP A 42 4.93 6.05 -6.71
N GLU A 43 4.45 6.65 -5.62
CA GLU A 43 3.20 6.22 -4.99
C GLU A 43 2.01 6.40 -5.94
N VAL A 44 1.96 7.49 -6.70
CA VAL A 44 0.91 7.73 -7.71
C VAL A 44 1.00 6.76 -8.88
N LEU A 45 2.21 6.48 -9.38
CA LEU A 45 2.44 5.57 -10.50
C LEU A 45 2.02 4.13 -10.18
N PHE A 46 2.18 3.69 -8.93
CA PHE A 46 1.73 2.35 -8.51
C PHE A 46 0.29 2.34 -8.02
N PHE A 47 -0.18 3.42 -7.39
CA PHE A 47 -1.54 3.51 -6.89
C PHE A 47 -2.59 3.56 -8.01
N SER A 48 -2.36 4.38 -9.05
CA SER A 48 -3.33 4.56 -10.14
C SER A 48 -3.75 3.24 -10.82
N PRO A 49 -2.82 2.35 -11.26
CA PRO A 49 -3.21 1.05 -11.82
C PRO A 49 -3.78 0.09 -10.78
N SER A 50 -3.40 0.22 -9.50
CA SER A 50 -3.98 -0.58 -8.41
C SER A 50 -5.47 -0.26 -8.21
N GLN A 51 -5.80 1.03 -8.18
CA GLN A 51 -7.17 1.51 -8.03
C GLN A 51 -8.00 1.15 -9.27
N ASP A 52 -7.45 1.37 -10.47
CA ASP A 52 -8.13 1.03 -11.72
C ASP A 52 -8.43 -0.48 -11.81
N PHE A 53 -7.55 -1.33 -11.29
CA PHE A 53 -7.80 -2.77 -11.20
C PHE A 53 -8.90 -3.10 -10.20
N ALA A 54 -8.90 -2.47 -9.03
CA ALA A 54 -9.92 -2.70 -8.02
C ALA A 54 -11.32 -2.25 -8.48
N GLU A 55 -11.41 -1.16 -9.25
CA GLU A 55 -12.67 -0.58 -9.69
C GLU A 55 -13.19 -1.16 -11.01
N PHE A 56 -12.28 -1.43 -11.97
CA PHE A 56 -12.65 -1.75 -13.36
C PHE A 56 -12.03 -3.05 -13.88
N GLY A 57 -11.11 -3.68 -13.15
CA GLY A 57 -10.36 -4.87 -13.61
C GLY A 57 -9.32 -4.57 -14.69
N THR A 58 -9.04 -3.30 -14.96
CA THR A 58 -8.01 -2.83 -15.90
C THR A 58 -6.77 -2.35 -15.14
N VAL A 59 -5.67 -2.05 -15.82
CA VAL A 59 -4.41 -1.63 -15.16
C VAL A 59 -3.89 -0.30 -15.73
N ARG A 60 -4.81 0.64 -15.97
CA ARG A 60 -4.50 1.93 -16.59
C ARG A 60 -3.83 2.88 -15.61
N THR A 61 -3.03 3.81 -16.13
CA THR A 61 -2.43 4.89 -15.31
C THR A 61 -3.12 6.21 -15.67
N GLN A 62 -4.33 6.41 -15.13
CA GLN A 62 -5.21 7.53 -15.49
C GLN A 62 -4.57 8.91 -15.27
N VAL A 63 -3.70 9.05 -14.28
CA VAL A 63 -2.96 10.31 -14.02
C VAL A 63 -2.02 10.72 -15.17
N LEU A 64 -1.71 9.80 -16.09
CA LEU A 64 -0.88 10.04 -17.28
C LEU A 64 -1.68 9.94 -18.59
N GLU A 65 -3.00 9.83 -18.50
CA GLU A 65 -3.89 9.85 -19.66
C GLU A 65 -3.68 11.12 -20.48
N GLY A 66 -3.47 10.96 -21.79
CA GLY A 66 -3.20 12.08 -22.70
C GLY A 66 -1.79 12.69 -22.58
N LEU A 67 -1.00 12.32 -21.56
CA LEU A 67 0.41 12.70 -21.44
C LEU A 67 1.33 11.65 -22.08
N ILE A 68 1.03 10.37 -21.88
CA ILE A 68 1.78 9.26 -22.48
C ILE A 68 0.80 8.37 -23.25
N PRO A 69 0.94 8.26 -24.59
CA PRO A 69 0.06 7.42 -25.39
C PRO A 69 0.07 5.96 -24.95
N GLY A 70 -1.10 5.34 -24.88
CA GLY A 70 -1.31 3.96 -24.46
C GLY A 70 -1.47 3.78 -22.95
N MET A 71 -1.23 4.80 -22.12
CA MET A 71 -1.41 4.72 -20.67
C MET A 71 -2.86 4.76 -20.21
N GLU A 72 -3.74 5.22 -21.11
CA GLU A 72 -5.19 5.12 -21.07
C GLU A 72 -5.72 3.68 -21.21
N GLU A 73 -4.88 2.73 -21.62
CA GLU A 73 -5.27 1.33 -21.81
C GLU A 73 -4.45 0.38 -20.94
N VAL A 74 -3.16 0.66 -20.73
CA VAL A 74 -2.24 -0.22 -20.00
C VAL A 74 -1.26 0.52 -19.10
N THR A 75 -0.74 -0.15 -18.07
CA THR A 75 0.43 0.32 -17.34
C THR A 75 1.71 -0.07 -18.08
N LEU A 76 2.61 0.89 -18.31
CA LEU A 76 3.94 0.66 -18.89
C LEU A 76 4.99 0.38 -17.82
N TRP A 77 4.63 0.58 -16.54
CA TRP A 77 5.45 0.20 -15.40
C TRP A 77 5.22 -1.27 -15.11
N MET A 78 6.31 -2.00 -14.88
CA MET A 78 6.23 -3.37 -14.40
C MET A 78 5.52 -3.36 -13.04
N PRO A 79 4.35 -3.99 -12.91
CA PRO A 79 3.63 -3.95 -11.65
C PRO A 79 4.48 -4.66 -10.59
N PRO A 80 4.51 -4.15 -9.35
CA PRO A 80 5.19 -4.84 -8.27
C PRO A 80 4.78 -6.32 -8.19
N LEU A 81 5.71 -7.21 -7.85
CA LEU A 81 5.53 -8.66 -7.97
C LEU A 81 4.25 -9.22 -7.30
N TYR A 82 3.68 -8.51 -6.33
CA TYR A 82 2.42 -8.88 -5.69
C TYR A 82 1.18 -8.84 -6.61
N PHE A 83 1.23 -8.11 -7.74
CA PHE A 83 0.15 -8.10 -8.74
C PHE A 83 0.08 -9.38 -9.57
N PHE A 84 1.20 -10.07 -9.80
CA PHE A 84 1.20 -11.29 -10.61
C PHE A 84 0.33 -12.40 -10.03
N ARG A 85 0.14 -12.42 -8.70
CA ARG A 85 -0.75 -13.39 -8.06
C ARG A 85 -2.23 -13.13 -8.35
N ALA A 86 -2.62 -11.88 -8.61
CA ALA A 86 -4.02 -11.52 -8.89
C ALA A 86 -4.39 -11.73 -10.38
N VAL A 87 -3.41 -11.67 -11.28
CA VAL A 87 -3.63 -11.82 -12.74
C VAL A 87 -3.57 -13.28 -13.19
N PHE A 88 -2.81 -14.13 -12.48
CA PHE A 88 -2.62 -15.55 -12.83
C PHE A 88 -3.15 -16.53 -11.78
N GLY A 89 -3.93 -16.05 -10.81
CA GLY A 89 -4.50 -16.84 -9.70
C GLY A 89 -6.00 -17.02 -9.81
#